data_AF-A0A838PIH4-F1
#
_entry.id   AF-A0A838PIH4-F1
#
_cell.length_a   1.000
_cell.length_b   1.000
_cell.length_c   1.000
_cell.angle_alpha   90.00
_cell.angle_beta   90.00
_cell.angle_gamma   90.00
#
_symmetry.space_group_name_H-M   'P 1'
#
loop_
_entity.id
_entity.type
_entity.pdbx_description
1 polymer ?
#
loop_
_entity_poly.entity_id
_entity_poly.type
_entity_poly.pdbx_seq_one_letter_code
_entity_poly.pdbx_strand_id
1 'polypeptide(L)'
;MGLGLLAATLAPVQQEYLLEARQMQAMSLAVHIPIVCFGIAFPALVMLVEWLHLRTGNPVYRTLAKRWSKVMLALFAVGVVTGTILSFELGTLWPNFMATFGEVFGLGFALEGFSFFVEAIFIAIYVYGWDRLSPRVHFLSGIPIVVAGITGSLTVIAVNAWMNNP
;
A
#
# COMPACT_ATOMS: atom_id res chain seq x y z
N MET A 1 -43.44 -4.93 -25.23
CA MET A 1 -43.42 -4.92 -23.75
C MET A 1 -42.04 -5.35 -23.21
N GLY A 2 -40.93 -4.81 -23.74
CA GLY A 2 -39.59 -5.36 -23.46
C GLY A 2 -38.41 -4.36 -23.47
N LEU A 3 -38.67 -3.06 -23.65
CA LEU A 3 -37.62 -2.01 -23.58
C LEU A 3 -37.72 -1.13 -22.33
N GLY A 4 -38.86 -1.14 -21.62
CA GLY A 4 -39.05 -0.37 -20.39
C GLY A 4 -38.41 -1.01 -19.14
N LEU A 5 -38.20 -2.33 -19.13
CA LEU A 5 -37.60 -3.02 -17.98
C LEU A 5 -36.08 -2.86 -17.87
N LEU A 6 -35.37 -2.60 -18.98
CA LEU A 6 -33.92 -2.39 -19.00
C LEU A 6 -33.52 -0.95 -18.60
N ALA A 7 -34.41 0.03 -18.75
CA ALA A 7 -34.18 1.40 -18.29
C ALA A 7 -34.44 1.59 -16.79
N ALA A 8 -35.27 0.72 -16.20
CA ALA A 8 -35.61 0.77 -14.77
C ALA A 8 -34.46 0.29 -13.86
N THR A 9 -33.43 -0.37 -14.39
CA THR A 9 -32.30 -0.91 -13.61
C THR A 9 -31.13 0.06 -13.44
N LEU A 10 -31.22 1.28 -13.98
CA LEU A 10 -30.19 2.32 -13.87
C LEU A 10 -30.79 3.67 -13.47
N ALA A 11 -31.81 3.67 -12.61
CA ALA A 11 -32.16 4.92 -11.93
C ALA A 11 -30.93 5.34 -11.10
N PRO A 12 -30.37 6.55 -11.32
CA PRO A 12 -29.24 7.00 -10.53
C PRO A 12 -29.68 7.02 -9.07
N VAL A 13 -29.02 6.21 -8.23
CA VAL A 13 -29.18 6.32 -6.79
C VAL A 13 -28.91 7.78 -6.44
N GLN A 14 -29.90 8.48 -5.89
CA GLN A 14 -29.71 9.82 -5.35
C GLN A 14 -28.78 9.70 -4.15
N GLN A 15 -27.50 9.95 -4.38
CA GLN A 15 -26.49 10.00 -3.32
C GLN A 15 -26.62 11.35 -2.62
N GLU A 16 -27.53 11.46 -1.66
CA GLU A 16 -27.66 12.69 -0.86
C GLU A 16 -26.46 12.90 0.10
N TYR A 17 -25.66 11.85 0.31
CA TYR A 17 -24.52 11.79 1.23
C TYR A 17 -23.16 12.15 0.60
N LEU A 18 -23.13 12.79 -0.58
CA LEU A 18 -21.89 12.99 -1.34
C LEU A 18 -20.87 13.88 -0.62
N LEU A 19 -21.33 14.80 0.23
CA LEU A 19 -20.43 15.66 1.00
C LEU A 19 -19.77 14.86 2.13
N GLU A 20 -20.54 14.05 2.84
CA GLU A 20 -20.11 13.17 3.92
C GLU A 20 -19.15 12.11 3.38
N ALA A 21 -19.48 11.48 2.25
CA ALA A 21 -18.59 10.53 1.56
C ALA A 21 -17.25 11.17 1.19
N ARG A 22 -17.26 12.41 0.69
CA ARG A 22 -16.03 13.14 0.36
C ARG A 22 -15.21 13.45 1.61
N GLN A 23 -15.85 13.90 2.69
CA GLN A 23 -15.17 14.22 3.94
C GLN A 23 -14.57 12.98 4.60
N MET A 24 -15.30 11.86 4.61
CA MET A 24 -14.83 10.58 5.14
C MET A 24 -13.60 10.07 4.37
N GLN A 25 -13.70 9.99 3.04
CA GLN A 25 -12.59 9.58 2.18
C GLN A 25 -11.37 10.53 2.33
N ALA A 26 -11.60 11.84 2.46
CA ALA A 26 -10.53 12.81 2.67
C ALA A 26 -9.82 12.60 4.02
N MET A 27 -10.56 12.31 5.09
CA MET A 27 -9.99 12.01 6.41
C MET A 27 -9.15 10.72 6.36
N SER A 28 -9.67 9.66 5.76
CA SER A 28 -8.98 8.39 5.62
C SER A 28 -7.69 8.53 4.80
N LEU A 29 -7.72 9.26 3.68
CA LEU A 29 -6.53 9.58 2.89
C LEU A 29 -5.54 10.46 3.67
N ALA A 30 -6.01 11.46 4.42
CA ALA A 30 -5.15 12.33 5.22
C ALA A 30 -4.35 11.56 6.28
N VAL A 31 -4.90 10.47 6.81
CA VAL A 31 -4.20 9.56 7.72
C VAL A 31 -3.29 8.59 6.97
N HIS A 32 -3.79 7.97 5.90
CA HIS A 32 -3.08 6.90 5.20
C HIS A 32 -1.84 7.39 4.44
N ILE A 33 -1.95 8.49 3.70
CA ILE A 33 -0.89 8.96 2.79
C ILE A 33 0.44 9.25 3.51
N PRO A 34 0.48 10.01 4.63
CA PRO A 34 1.74 10.22 5.35
C PRO A 34 2.39 8.92 5.83
N ILE A 35 1.57 7.96 6.30
CA ILE A 35 2.03 6.66 6.79
C ILE A 35 2.65 5.85 5.66
N VAL A 36 1.99 5.81 4.49
CA VAL A 36 2.49 5.07 3.32
C VAL A 36 3.73 5.71 2.72
N CYS A 37 3.76 7.03 2.55
CA CYS A 37 4.97 7.72 2.07
C CYS A 37 6.18 7.40 2.94
N PHE A 38 6.01 7.40 4.26
CA PHE A 38 7.06 6.98 5.18
C PHE A 38 7.33 5.47 5.11
N GLY A 39 6.28 4.65 5.00
CA GLY A 39 6.35 3.19 4.87
C GLY A 39 7.11 2.71 3.65
N ILE A 40 7.10 3.46 2.54
CA ILE A 40 7.86 3.14 1.32
C ILE A 40 9.32 3.59 1.45
N ALA A 41 9.56 4.78 2.00
CA ALA A 41 10.91 5.36 2.08
C ALA A 41 11.77 4.74 3.20
N PHE A 42 11.16 4.42 4.33
CA PHE A 42 11.86 3.97 5.52
C PHE A 42 12.57 2.60 5.35
N PRO A 43 11.99 1.58 4.70
CA PRO A 43 12.68 0.34 4.38
C PRO A 43 13.99 0.55 3.61
N ALA A 44 14.00 1.47 2.63
CA ALA A 44 15.21 1.79 1.88
C ALA A 44 16.30 2.40 2.77
N LEU A 45 15.92 3.23 3.75
CA LEU A 45 16.85 3.77 4.75
C LEU A 45 17.38 2.67 5.69
N VAL A 46 16.53 1.75 6.13
CA VAL A 46 16.92 0.61 6.96
C VAL A 46 17.92 -0.29 6.22
N MET A 47 17.64 -0.57 4.95
CA MET A 47 18.52 -1.30 4.03
C MET A 47 19.87 -0.60 3.87
N LEU A 48 19.89 0.73 3.69
CA LEU A 48 21.12 1.51 3.60
C LEU A 48 21.98 1.37 4.86
N VAL A 49 21.35 1.42 6.04
CA VAL A 49 22.06 1.26 7.32
C VAL A 49 22.61 -0.16 7.48
N GLU A 50 21.88 -1.20 7.09
CA GLU A 50 22.43 -2.56 7.08
C GLU A 50 23.59 -2.70 6.10
N TRP A 51 23.49 -2.12 4.90
CA TRP A 51 24.59 -2.11 3.94
C TRP A 51 25.85 -1.44 4.50
N LEU A 52 25.69 -0.32 5.22
CA LEU A 52 26.79 0.34 5.93
C LEU A 52 27.40 -0.58 6.99
N HIS A 53 26.61 -1.37 7.71
CA HIS A 53 27.12 -2.40 8.61
C HIS A 53 27.97 -3.44 7.87
N LEU A 54 27.47 -3.98 6.75
CA LEU A 54 28.21 -4.97 5.95
C LEU A 54 29.52 -4.42 5.37
N ARG A 55 29.54 -3.13 5.01
CA ARG A 55 30.72 -2.48 4.45
C ARG A 55 31.76 -2.09 5.50
N THR A 56 31.32 -1.60 6.66
CA THR A 56 32.21 -1.03 7.69
C THR A 56 32.53 -1.98 8.84
N GLY A 57 31.71 -3.02 9.03
CA GLY A 57 31.78 -3.89 10.21
C GLY A 57 31.30 -3.24 11.52
N ASN A 58 30.87 -1.97 11.50
CA ASN A 58 30.51 -1.25 12.72
C ASN A 58 29.20 -1.81 13.32
N PRO A 59 29.20 -2.31 14.57
CA PRO A 59 28.03 -2.91 15.21
C PRO A 59 26.90 -1.92 15.51
N VAL A 60 27.19 -0.61 15.55
CA VAL A 60 26.18 0.43 15.75
C VAL A 60 25.14 0.41 14.63
N TYR A 61 25.58 0.30 13.37
CA TYR A 61 24.68 0.22 12.22
C TYR A 61 23.78 -1.01 12.27
N ARG A 62 24.32 -2.18 12.65
CA ARG A 62 23.50 -3.40 12.84
C ARG A 62 22.43 -3.19 13.90
N THR A 63 22.80 -2.59 15.03
CA THR A 63 21.88 -2.31 16.13
C THR A 63 20.77 -1.35 15.70
N LEU A 64 21.14 -0.32 14.92
CA LEU A 64 20.20 0.66 14.38
C LEU A 64 19.22 0.01 13.39
N ALA A 65 19.72 -0.72 12.38
CA ALA A 65 18.91 -1.43 11.41
C ALA A 65 17.94 -2.43 12.06
N LYS A 66 18.39 -3.20 13.08
CA LYS A 66 17.55 -4.15 13.82
C LYS A 66 16.46 -3.49 14.67
N ARG A 67 16.72 -2.28 15.19
CA ARG A 67 15.70 -1.51 15.92
C ARG A 67 14.69 -0.90 14.96
N TRP A 68 15.18 -0.29 13.88
CA TRP A 68 14.33 0.33 12.87
C TRP A 68 13.49 -0.69 12.10
N SER A 69 13.95 -1.92 11.91
CA SER A 69 13.14 -2.97 11.29
C SER A 69 11.86 -3.29 12.07
N LYS A 70 11.88 -3.15 13.40
CA LYS A 70 10.66 -3.29 14.22
C LYS A 70 9.68 -2.14 14.01
N VAL A 71 10.21 -0.92 13.83
CA VAL A 71 9.40 0.27 13.52
C VAL A 71 8.80 0.13 12.12
N MET A 72 9.57 -0.36 11.15
CA MET A 72 9.11 -0.69 9.80
C MET A 72 7.94 -1.68 9.84
N LEU A 73 8.03 -2.76 10.64
CA LEU A 73 6.92 -3.71 10.81
C LEU A 73 5.67 -3.05 11.39
N ALA A 74 5.82 -2.18 12.39
CA ALA A 74 4.68 -1.49 13.00
C ALA A 74 4.01 -0.51 12.02
N LEU A 75 4.80 0.26 11.27
CA LEU A 75 4.29 1.16 10.23
C LEU A 75 3.57 0.40 9.14
N PHE A 76 4.15 -0.72 8.69
CA PHE A 76 3.53 -1.59 7.70
C PHE A 76 2.17 -2.09 8.21
N ALA A 77 2.08 -2.56 9.46
CA ALA A 77 0.83 -3.02 10.06
C ALA A 77 -0.25 -1.93 10.08
N VAL A 78 0.09 -0.68 10.43
CA VAL A 78 -0.87 0.44 10.39
C VAL A 78 -1.25 0.81 8.95
N GLY A 79 -0.29 0.75 8.02
CA GLY A 79 -0.51 0.93 6.60
C GLY A 79 -1.52 -0.09 6.03
N VAL A 80 -1.38 -1.37 6.41
CA VAL A 80 -2.30 -2.45 6.03
C VAL A 80 -3.74 -2.11 6.44
N VAL A 81 -3.93 -1.72 7.70
CA VAL A 81 -5.27 -1.44 8.25
C VAL A 81 -5.90 -0.24 7.56
N THR A 82 -5.14 0.84 7.42
CA THR A 82 -5.64 2.09 6.81
C THR A 82 -5.90 1.93 5.30
N GLY A 83 -5.08 1.17 4.57
CA GLY A 83 -5.31 0.87 3.15
C GLY A 83 -6.51 -0.05 2.92
N THR A 84 -6.73 -1.00 3.83
CA THR A 84 -7.93 -1.86 3.81
C THR A 84 -9.19 -1.01 3.95
N ILE A 85 -9.19 -0.03 4.88
CA ILE A 85 -10.31 0.90 5.05
C ILE A 85 -10.59 1.65 3.73
N LEU A 86 -9.57 2.22 3.09
CA LEU A 86 -9.73 2.94 1.81
C LEU A 86 -10.30 2.05 0.69
N SER A 87 -9.86 0.78 0.63
CA SER A 87 -10.36 -0.18 -0.36
C SER A 87 -11.87 -0.41 -0.20
N PHE A 88 -12.35 -0.52 1.04
CA PHE A 88 -13.78 -0.63 1.33
C PHE A 88 -14.53 0.69 1.14
N GLU A 89 -13.91 1.83 1.47
CA GLU A 89 -14.51 3.16 1.27
C GLU A 89 -14.75 3.43 -0.22
N LEU A 90 -13.86 3.00 -1.11
CA LEU A 90 -14.07 3.15 -2.55
C LEU A 90 -15.32 2.39 -3.03
N GLY A 91 -15.56 1.18 -2.51
CA GLY A 91 -16.74 0.40 -2.87
C GLY A 91 -18.04 0.86 -2.20
N THR A 92 -17.98 1.30 -0.94
CA THR A 92 -19.17 1.65 -0.15
C THR A 92 -19.61 3.10 -0.36
N LEU A 93 -18.67 4.04 -0.47
CA LEU A 93 -18.98 5.47 -0.65
C LEU A 93 -19.19 5.85 -2.12
N TRP A 94 -18.56 5.12 -3.05
CA TRP A 94 -18.58 5.43 -4.49
C TRP A 94 -19.10 4.26 -5.37
N PRO A 95 -20.28 3.68 -5.08
CA PRO A 95 -20.78 2.49 -5.77
C PRO A 95 -21.03 2.71 -7.27
N ASN A 96 -21.60 3.85 -7.67
CA ASN A 96 -21.84 4.15 -9.09
C ASN A 96 -20.53 4.32 -9.89
N PHE A 97 -19.53 4.94 -9.26
CA PHE A 97 -18.19 5.11 -9.84
C PHE A 97 -17.50 3.76 -10.03
N MET A 98 -17.54 2.91 -9.01
CA MET A 98 -16.96 1.56 -9.08
C MET A 98 -17.72 0.63 -10.02
N ALA A 99 -19.04 0.77 -10.15
CA ALA A 99 -19.82 0.03 -11.14
C ALA A 99 -19.46 0.40 -12.59
N THR A 100 -19.08 1.67 -12.82
CA THR A 100 -18.76 2.16 -14.16
C THR A 100 -17.30 1.91 -14.54
N PHE A 101 -16.37 2.11 -13.61
CA PHE A 101 -14.92 2.14 -13.90
C PHE A 101 -14.11 1.10 -13.13
N GLY A 102 -14.75 0.28 -12.29
CA GLY A 102 -14.06 -0.71 -11.45
C GLY A 102 -13.22 -1.71 -12.23
N GLU A 103 -13.63 -2.08 -13.45
CA GLU A 103 -12.85 -2.98 -14.32
C GLU A 103 -11.50 -2.37 -14.73
N VAL A 104 -11.43 -1.05 -14.91
CA VAL A 104 -10.18 -0.35 -15.25
C VAL A 104 -9.23 -0.33 -14.07
N PHE A 105 -9.76 -0.06 -12.87
CA PHE A 105 -8.96 -0.01 -11.64
C PHE A 105 -8.54 -1.38 -11.13
N GLY A 106 -9.28 -2.43 -11.50
CA GLY A 106 -9.08 -3.80 -11.01
C GLY A 106 -7.64 -4.29 -11.20
N LEU A 107 -7.02 -4.01 -12.36
CA LEU A 107 -5.63 -4.39 -12.60
C LEU A 107 -4.66 -3.63 -11.69
N GLY A 108 -4.84 -2.31 -11.52
CA GLY A 108 -4.00 -1.48 -10.68
C GLY A 108 -4.01 -1.92 -9.22
N PHE A 109 -5.21 -2.15 -8.66
CA PHE A 109 -5.36 -2.65 -7.30
C PHE A 109 -4.90 -4.10 -7.12
N ALA A 110 -5.07 -4.96 -8.13
CA ALA A 110 -4.54 -6.33 -8.07
C ALA A 110 -3.01 -6.34 -8.01
N LEU A 111 -2.34 -5.50 -8.82
CA LEU A 111 -0.89 -5.37 -8.82
C LEU A 111 -0.36 -4.72 -7.53
N GLU A 112 -1.09 -3.74 -7.00
CA GLU A 112 -0.81 -3.19 -5.67
C GLU A 112 -0.87 -4.29 -4.61
N GLY A 113 -1.97 -5.04 -4.57
CA GLY A 113 -2.17 -6.13 -3.60
C GLY A 113 -1.10 -7.22 -3.69
N PHE A 114 -0.67 -7.57 -4.90
CA PHE A 114 0.46 -8.48 -5.10
C PHE A 114 1.76 -7.92 -4.54
N SER A 115 2.09 -6.67 -4.88
CA SER A 115 3.32 -5.99 -4.41
C SER A 115 3.32 -5.91 -2.88
N PHE A 116 2.21 -5.48 -2.31
CA PHE A 116 1.99 -5.42 -0.87
C PHE A 116 2.15 -6.77 -0.17
N PHE A 117 1.66 -7.86 -0.77
CA PHE A 117 1.82 -9.20 -0.20
C PHE A 117 3.28 -9.66 -0.22
N VAL A 118 4.01 -9.39 -1.32
CA VAL A 118 5.45 -9.62 -1.40
C VAL A 118 6.17 -8.83 -0.32
N GLU A 119 5.85 -7.54 -0.16
CA GLU A 119 6.41 -6.68 0.87
C GLU A 119 6.18 -7.27 2.28
N ALA A 120 4.95 -7.69 2.59
CA ALA A 120 4.59 -8.30 3.88
C ALA A 120 5.44 -9.53 4.20
N ILE A 121 5.59 -10.44 3.24
CA ILE A 121 6.38 -11.68 3.40
C ILE A 121 7.83 -11.31 3.71
N PHE A 122 8.44 -10.43 2.91
CA PHE A 122 9.85 -10.10 3.07
C PHE A 122 10.12 -9.22 4.29
N ILE A 123 9.21 -8.35 4.70
CA ILE A 123 9.29 -7.63 5.99
C ILE A 123 9.33 -8.63 7.14
N ALA A 124 8.46 -9.65 7.14
CA ALA A 124 8.46 -10.67 8.17
C ALA A 124 9.79 -11.45 8.19
N ILE A 125 10.27 -11.89 7.02
CA ILE A 125 11.56 -12.59 6.89
C ILE A 125 12.71 -11.72 7.42
N TYR A 126 12.76 -10.45 7.02
CA TYR A 126 13.81 -9.51 7.44
C TYR A 126 13.79 -9.28 8.95
N VAL A 127 12.63 -8.99 9.52
CA VAL A 127 12.50 -8.67 10.96
C VAL A 127 12.82 -9.87 11.85
N TYR A 128 12.41 -11.08 11.45
CA TYR A 128 12.66 -12.30 12.23
C TYR A 128 13.96 -13.03 11.81
N GLY A 129 14.62 -12.59 10.74
CA GLY A 129 15.79 -13.24 10.14
C GLY A 129 17.13 -12.86 10.76
N TRP A 130 17.20 -11.80 11.57
CA TRP A 130 18.46 -11.21 12.07
C TRP A 130 19.46 -12.19 12.71
N ASP A 131 18.96 -13.21 13.40
CA ASP A 131 19.77 -14.21 14.11
C ASP A 131 19.60 -15.62 13.49
N ARG A 132 18.88 -15.73 12.36
CA ARG A 132 18.58 -16.99 11.66
C ARG A 132 19.19 -17.09 10.27
N LEU A 133 19.45 -15.95 9.62
CA LEU A 133 20.01 -15.86 8.28
C LEU A 133 21.48 -15.44 8.34
N SER A 134 22.25 -15.83 7.32
CA SER A 134 23.59 -15.28 7.16
C SER A 134 23.51 -13.78 6.81
N PRO A 135 24.50 -12.94 7.19
CA PRO A 135 24.41 -11.49 7.00
C PRO A 135 24.12 -11.04 5.57
N ARG A 136 24.65 -11.75 4.55
CA ARG A 136 24.37 -11.44 3.15
C ARG A 136 22.95 -11.82 2.74
N VAL A 137 22.46 -12.99 3.18
CA VAL A 137 21.10 -13.45 2.86
C VAL A 137 20.06 -12.57 3.56
N HIS A 138 20.35 -12.14 4.78
CA HIS A 138 19.51 -11.18 5.51
C HIS A 138 19.37 -9.86 4.72
N PHE A 139 20.48 -9.25 4.32
CA PHE A 139 20.44 -8.04 3.51
C PHE A 139 19.70 -8.23 2.17
N LEU A 140 19.95 -9.33 1.46
CA LEU A 140 19.25 -9.64 0.22
C LEU A 140 17.73 -9.81 0.42
N SER A 141 17.29 -10.28 1.61
CA SER A 141 15.87 -10.38 1.93
C SER A 141 15.17 -9.02 2.05
N GLY A 142 15.90 -7.93 2.26
CA GLY A 142 15.31 -6.59 2.29
C GLY A 142 15.17 -5.91 0.92
N ILE A 143 15.80 -6.44 -0.13
CA ILE A 143 15.69 -5.88 -1.49
C ILE A 143 14.23 -5.96 -2.01
N PRO A 144 13.54 -7.11 -1.93
CA PRO A 144 12.15 -7.20 -2.38
C PRO A 144 11.21 -6.24 -1.65
N ILE A 145 11.47 -5.88 -0.39
CA ILE A 145 10.67 -4.92 0.38
C ILE A 145 10.66 -3.56 -0.34
N VAL A 146 11.84 -3.05 -0.71
CA VAL A 146 11.97 -1.74 -1.38
C VAL A 146 11.37 -1.77 -2.78
N VAL A 147 11.62 -2.84 -3.54
CA VAL A 147 11.07 -2.99 -4.90
C VAL A 147 9.55 -3.08 -4.87
N ALA A 148 9.00 -3.87 -3.94
CA ALA A 148 7.56 -4.02 -3.76
C ALA A 148 6.89 -2.70 -3.36
N GLY A 149 7.44 -1.95 -2.41
CA GLY A 149 6.90 -0.65 -2.02
C GLY A 149 6.87 0.36 -3.16
N ILE A 150 7.90 0.39 -4.01
CA ILE A 150 7.95 1.27 -5.19
C ILE A 150 6.94 0.79 -6.25
N THR A 151 6.94 -0.49 -6.60
CA THR A 151 6.05 -1.02 -7.64
C THR A 151 4.58 -0.92 -7.25
N GLY A 152 4.23 -1.22 -5.99
CA GLY A 152 2.86 -1.04 -5.48
C GLY A 152 2.43 0.43 -5.44
N SER A 153 3.29 1.36 -5.05
CA SER A 153 2.93 2.78 -5.08
C SER A 153 2.74 3.32 -6.50
N LEU A 154 3.54 2.86 -7.46
CA LEU A 154 3.37 3.23 -8.86
C LEU A 154 2.03 2.78 -9.43
N THR A 155 1.50 1.62 -9.04
CA THR A 155 0.20 1.14 -9.53
C THR A 155 -0.95 1.98 -8.99
N VAL A 156 -0.89 2.39 -7.73
CA VAL A 156 -1.88 3.30 -7.12
C VAL A 156 -1.83 4.69 -7.77
N ILE A 157 -0.62 5.22 -7.98
CA ILE A 157 -0.44 6.50 -8.65
C ILE A 157 -0.95 6.43 -10.10
N ALA A 158 -0.75 5.31 -10.80
CA ALA A 158 -1.28 5.10 -12.15
C ALA A 158 -2.82 5.10 -12.16
N VAL A 159 -3.47 4.46 -11.18
CA VAL A 159 -4.93 4.52 -11.01
C VAL A 159 -5.38 5.97 -10.82
N ASN A 160 -4.75 6.73 -9.93
CA ASN A 160 -5.08 8.14 -9.72
C ASN A 160 -4.80 9.00 -10.97
N ALA A 161 -3.73 8.71 -11.73
CA ALA A 161 -3.42 9.41 -12.97
C ALA A 161 -4.51 9.18 -14.03
N TRP A 162 -4.98 7.94 -14.18
CA TRP A 162 -6.11 7.61 -15.05
C TRP A 162 -7.39 8.34 -14.63
N MET A 163 -7.67 8.45 -13.33
CA MET A 163 -8.83 9.22 -12.83
C MET A 163 -8.80 10.69 -13.25
N ASN A 164 -7.61 11.26 -13.49
CA ASN A 164 -7.45 12.64 -13.97
C ASN A 164 -7.53 12.75 -15.50
N ASN A 165 -7.06 11.73 -16.23
CA ASN A 165 -7.04 11.67 -17.69
C ASN A 165 -7.39 10.25 -18.17
N PRO A 166 -8.68 9.93 -18.31
CA PRO A 166 -9.16 8.57 -18.61
C PRO A 166 -8.85 8.11 -20.04
#